data_AF-A0A942IW60-F1
#
_entry.id   AF-A0A942IW60-F1
#
_cell.length_a   1.000
_cell.length_b   1.000
_cell.length_c   1.000
_cell.angle_alpha   90.00
_cell.angle_beta   90.00
_cell.angle_gamma   90.00
#
_symmetry.space_group_name_H-M   'P 1'
#
loop_
_entity.id
_entity.type
_entity.pdbx_description
1 polymer ?
#
loop_
_entity_poly.entity_id
_entity_poly.type
_entity_poly.pdbx_seq_one_letter_code
_entity_poly.pdbx_strand_id
1 'polypeptide(L)'
;MISPIFWTAYSHLERHVLINEIEETILKYGSILEFKTFSDLAISITLELEEQRLQPLYEALCRIMKLDAFEALAEIKMQDRIVYLNISFSTGSGDLKNIVPNVPG
;
A
#
# COMPACT_ATOMS: atom_id res chain seq x y z
N MET A 1 24.99 5.45 -0.73
CA MET A 1 23.94 5.67 0.29
C MET A 1 22.70 4.96 -0.20
N ILE A 2 22.08 4.09 0.61
CA ILE A 2 20.85 3.40 0.23
C ILE A 2 19.72 4.40 0.40
N SER A 3 19.13 4.86 -0.72
CA SER A 3 18.00 5.77 -0.67
C SER A 3 16.73 4.99 -0.30
N PRO A 4 15.98 5.41 0.73
CA PRO A 4 14.68 4.82 1.06
C PRO A 4 13.66 5.14 -0.04
N ILE A 5 12.75 4.20 -0.26
CA ILE A 5 11.68 4.32 -1.26
C ILE A 5 10.36 4.51 -0.53
N PHE A 6 9.56 5.48 -0.97
CA PHE A 6 8.28 5.79 -0.35
C PHE A 6 7.17 5.59 -1.37
N TRP A 7 6.23 4.70 -1.05
CA TRP A 7 5.04 4.46 -1.85
C TRP A 7 3.80 4.86 -1.07
N THR A 8 2.90 5.53 -1.75
CA THR A 8 1.57 5.85 -1.24
C THR A 8 0.56 5.12 -2.09
N ALA A 9 -0.42 4.50 -1.45
CA ALA A 9 -1.46 3.77 -2.13
C ALA A 9 -2.85 4.10 -1.56
N TYR A 10 -3.85 3.89 -2.39
CA TYR A 10 -5.24 4.13 -2.09
C TYR A 10 -6.07 2.91 -2.49
N SER A 11 -7.00 2.51 -1.62
CA SER A 11 -7.94 1.42 -1.90
C SER A 11 -9.36 1.74 -1.48
N HIS A 12 -10.31 1.24 -2.27
CA HIS A 12 -11.74 1.27 -1.99
C HIS A 12 -12.26 -0.08 -1.46
N LEU A 13 -11.36 -1.06 -1.29
CA LEU A 13 -11.71 -2.40 -0.80
C LEU A 13 -11.73 -2.44 0.72
N GLU A 14 -12.52 -3.37 1.26
CA GLU A 14 -12.56 -3.67 2.68
C GLU A 14 -11.17 -4.05 3.22
N ARG A 15 -10.73 -3.35 4.26
CA ARG A 15 -9.37 -3.43 4.81
C ARG A 15 -8.88 -4.87 5.04
N HIS A 16 -9.72 -5.70 5.65
CA HIS A 16 -9.36 -7.07 6.02
C HIS A 16 -9.00 -7.98 4.83
N VAL A 17 -9.68 -7.82 3.70
CA VAL A 17 -9.43 -8.61 2.49
C VAL A 17 -8.16 -8.12 1.83
N LEU A 18 -7.99 -6.80 1.76
CA LEU A 18 -6.82 -6.21 1.13
C LEU A 18 -5.53 -6.51 1.90
N ILE A 19 -5.55 -6.54 3.23
CA ILE A 19 -4.34 -6.83 4.03
C ILE A 19 -3.77 -8.20 3.68
N ASN A 20 -4.61 -9.24 3.62
CA ASN A 20 -4.14 -10.59 3.29
C ASN A 20 -3.55 -10.64 1.87
N GLU A 21 -4.22 -10.03 0.89
CA GLU A 21 -3.70 -9.98 -0.49
C GLU A 21 -2.38 -9.21 -0.60
N ILE A 22 -2.22 -8.12 0.16
CA ILE A 22 -0.99 -7.34 0.21
C ILE A 22 0.14 -8.17 0.81
N GLU A 23 -0.09 -8.79 1.96
CA GLU A 23 0.92 -9.60 2.64
C GLU A 23 1.39 -10.75 1.75
N GLU A 24 0.45 -11.51 1.16
CA GLU A 24 0.77 -12.58 0.22
C GLU A 24 1.52 -12.08 -1.02
N THR A 25 1.20 -10.88 -1.50
CA THR A 25 1.89 -10.27 -2.63
C THR A 25 3.31 -9.88 -2.25
N ILE A 26 3.50 -9.18 -1.13
CA ILE A 26 4.83 -8.75 -0.66
C ILE A 26 5.74 -9.95 -0.42
N LEU A 27 5.23 -11.01 0.23
CA LEU A 27 6.00 -12.21 0.58
C LEU A 27 6.52 -12.99 -0.64
N LYS A 28 5.96 -12.76 -1.85
CA LYS A 28 6.49 -13.35 -3.09
C LYS A 28 7.74 -12.64 -3.59
N TYR A 29 7.93 -11.37 -3.24
CA TYR A 29 9.01 -10.53 -3.74
C TYR A 29 10.04 -10.18 -2.67
N GLY A 30 9.66 -10.13 -1.40
CA GLY A 30 10.54 -9.76 -0.29
C GLY A 30 9.95 -10.14 1.06
N SER A 31 10.33 -9.37 2.08
CA SER A 31 9.98 -9.61 3.48
C SER A 31 9.34 -8.38 4.09
N ILE A 32 8.33 -8.59 4.94
CA ILE A 32 7.75 -7.52 5.75
C ILE A 32 8.61 -7.37 7.00
N LEU A 33 9.19 -6.19 7.20
CA LEU A 33 9.93 -5.86 8.41
C LEU A 33 9.01 -5.33 9.51
N GLU A 34 8.00 -4.56 9.12
CA GLU A 34 7.06 -3.96 10.06
C GLU A 34 5.70 -3.75 9.40
N PHE A 35 4.63 -4.02 10.16
CA PHE A 35 3.26 -3.75 9.77
C PHE A 35 2.57 -2.95 10.89
N LYS A 36 2.15 -1.73 10.59
CA LYS A 36 1.51 -0.80 11.54
C LYS A 36 0.13 -0.39 11.05
N THR A 37 -0.89 -0.64 11.87
CA THR A 37 -2.23 -0.08 11.67
C THR A 37 -2.33 1.22 12.44
N PHE A 38 -2.57 2.33 11.74
CA PHE A 38 -2.75 3.64 12.38
C PHE A 38 -4.21 3.92 12.72
N SER A 39 -5.13 3.46 11.86
CA SER A 39 -6.58 3.55 12.06
C SER A 39 -7.30 2.55 11.14
N ASP A 40 -8.63 2.54 11.17
CA ASP A 40 -9.43 1.80 10.19
C ASP A 40 -9.30 2.35 8.76
N LEU A 41 -8.71 3.55 8.61
CA LEU A 41 -8.54 4.26 7.35
C LEU A 41 -7.09 4.24 6.84
N ALA A 42 -6.11 3.79 7.62
CA ALA A 42 -4.71 3.84 7.21
C ALA A 42 -3.84 2.75 7.83
N ILE A 43 -2.98 2.15 6.99
CA ILE A 43 -1.90 1.26 7.41
C ILE A 43 -0.57 1.69 6.80
N SER A 44 0.51 1.28 7.44
CA SER A 44 1.88 1.45 6.96
C SER A 44 2.66 0.17 7.09
N ILE A 45 3.39 -0.16 6.03
CA ILE A 45 4.15 -1.38 5.89
C ILE A 45 5.57 -0.99 5.54
N THR A 46 6.53 -1.44 6.34
CA THR A 46 7.94 -1.39 6.00
C THR A 46 8.35 -2.76 5.49
N LEU A 47 8.91 -2.81 4.28
CA LEU A 47 9.32 -4.05 3.64
C LEU A 47 10.74 -3.93 3.08
N GLU A 48 11.40 -5.08 2.98
CA GLU A 48 12.74 -5.23 2.44
C GLU A 48 12.73 -6.19 1.26
N LEU A 49 13.43 -5.82 0.19
CA LEU A 49 13.61 -6.65 -0.99
C LEU A 49 14.86 -6.27 -1.77
N GLU A 50 15.35 -7.22 -2.57
CA GLU A 50 16.34 -6.95 -3.60
C GLU A 50 15.77 -5.96 -4.62
N GLU A 51 16.56 -4.96 -5.02
CA GLU A 51 16.14 -3.89 -5.94
C GLU A 51 15.59 -4.39 -7.27
N GLN A 52 16.10 -5.52 -7.79
CA GLN A 52 15.61 -6.17 -9.01
C GLN A 52 14.15 -6.64 -8.92
N ARG A 53 13.62 -6.81 -7.71
CA ARG A 53 12.24 -7.26 -7.46
C ARG A 53 11.28 -6.10 -7.22
N LEU A 54 11.79 -4.87 -7.17
CA LEU A 54 11.01 -3.67 -6.88
C LEU A 54 9.95 -3.39 -7.95
N GLN A 55 10.34 -3.43 -9.22
CA GLN A 55 9.43 -3.19 -10.34
C GLN A 55 8.32 -4.26 -10.40
N PRO A 56 8.63 -5.58 -10.36
CA PRO A 56 7.60 -6.62 -10.27
C PRO A 56 6.65 -6.47 -9.07
N LEU A 57 7.18 -6.10 -7.89
CA LEU A 57 6.35 -5.84 -6.72
C LEU A 57 5.42 -4.66 -6.96
N TYR A 58 5.93 -3.53 -7.44
CA TYR A 58 5.12 -2.34 -7.74
C TYR A 58 3.98 -2.66 -8.71
N GLU A 59 4.27 -3.39 -9.79
CA GLU A 59 3.27 -3.82 -10.77
C GLU A 59 2.22 -4.76 -10.17
N ALA A 60 2.64 -5.70 -9.30
CA ALA A 60 1.72 -6.60 -8.62
C ALA A 60 0.79 -5.83 -7.66
N LEU A 61 1.35 -4.88 -6.90
CA LEU A 61 0.58 -4.02 -6.00
C LEU A 61 -0.39 -3.11 -6.77
N CYS A 62 0.00 -2.60 -7.94
CA CYS A 62 -0.88 -1.80 -8.80
C CYS A 62 -2.10 -2.56 -9.33
N ARG A 63 -2.10 -3.89 -9.33
CA ARG A 63 -3.26 -4.70 -9.73
C ARG A 63 -4.33 -4.81 -8.63
N ILE A 64 -3.93 -4.64 -7.37
CA ILE A 64 -4.82 -4.78 -6.20
C ILE A 64 -5.23 -3.42 -5.60
N MET A 65 -4.41 -2.38 -5.79
CA MET A 65 -4.69 -1.03 -5.29
C MET A 65 -4.07 0.04 -6.20
N LYS A 66 -4.47 1.29 -5.99
CA LYS A 66 -3.94 2.42 -6.76
C LYS A 66 -2.70 2.97 -6.06
N LEU A 67 -1.52 2.82 -6.66
CA LEU A 67 -0.29 3.45 -6.17
C LEU A 67 -0.08 4.80 -6.85
N ASP A 68 0.47 5.75 -6.11
CA ASP A 68 1.00 6.98 -6.68
C ASP A 68 2.22 6.67 -7.57
N ALA A 69 2.51 7.61 -8.47
CA ALA A 69 3.53 7.44 -9.50
C ALA A 69 4.88 7.07 -8.88
N PHE A 70 5.42 5.94 -9.32
CA PHE A 70 6.77 5.51 -9.01
C PHE A 70 7.72 6.00 -10.10
N GLU A 71 8.73 6.77 -9.72
CA GLU A 71 9.85 7.06 -10.61
C GLU A 71 10.68 5.78 -10.76
N ALA A 72 10.68 5.24 -11.97
CA ALA A 72 11.49 4.07 -12.30
C ALA A 72 12.97 4.34 -11.96
N LEU A 73 13.62 3.37 -11.34
CA LEU A 73 15.05 3.46 -11.07
C LEU A 73 15.81 3.50 -12.40
N ALA A 74 16.69 4.50 -12.55
CA ALA A 74 17.47 4.67 -13.78
C ALA A 74 18.44 3.50 -14.04
N GLU A 75 18.83 2.77 -13.00
CA GLU A 75 19.72 1.61 -13.06
C GLU A 75 19.35 0.65 -11.92
N ILE A 76 19.22 -0.65 -12.23
CA ILE A 76 18.96 -1.70 -11.23
C ILE A 76 20.29 -2.19 -10.67
N LYS A 77 20.44 -2.13 -9.35
CA LYS A 77 21.64 -2.62 -8.65
C LYS A 77 21.36 -3.90 -7.87
N MET A 78 22.39 -4.72 -7.64
CA MET A 78 22.30 -5.88 -6.76
C MET A 78 22.46 -5.44 -5.30
N GLN A 79 21.42 -4.84 -4.75
CA GLN A 79 21.38 -4.41 -3.36
C GLN A 79 19.97 -4.53 -2.78
N ASP A 80 19.90 -4.62 -1.47
CA ASP A 80 18.63 -4.57 -0.75
C ASP A 80 18.11 -3.13 -0.65
N ARG A 81 16.79 -3.02 -0.63
CA ARG A 81 16.04 -1.77 -0.54
C ARG A 81 14.98 -1.88 0.53
N ILE A 82 14.84 -0.80 1.29
CA ILE A 82 13.72 -0.59 2.19
C ILE A 82 12.66 0.25 1.46
N VAL A 83 11.44 -0.26 1.48
CA VAL A 83 10.26 0.43 0.97
C VAL A 83 9.32 0.71 2.12
N TYR A 84 8.89 1.96 2.21
CA TYR A 84 7.84 2.42 3.12
C TYR A 84 6.56 2.57 2.31
N LEU A 85 5.62 1.67 2.51
CA LEU A 85 4.32 1.66 1.84
C LEU A 85 3.24 2.17 2.79
N ASN A 86 2.66 3.33 2.48
CA ASN A 86 1.53 3.89 3.21
C ASN A 86 0.26 3.69 2.39
N ILE A 87 -0.79 3.15 3.02
CA ILE A 87 -2.03 2.80 2.34
C ILE A 87 -3.19 3.49 3.05
N SER A 88 -3.99 4.23 2.29
CA SER A 88 -5.22 4.87 2.75
C SER A 88 -6.45 4.16 2.20
N PHE A 89 -7.42 3.90 3.06
CA PHE A 89 -8.69 3.27 2.69
C PHE A 89 -9.79 4.33 2.67
N SER A 90 -10.62 4.34 1.63
CA SER A 90 -11.77 5.26 1.56
C SER A 90 -12.99 4.73 2.32
N THR A 91 -13.08 3.41 2.52
CA THR A 91 -14.16 2.73 3.22
C THR A 91 -13.68 2.40 4.64
N GLY A 92 -13.60 3.41 5.50
CA GLY A 92 -13.50 3.15 6.93
C GLY A 92 -14.79 2.49 7.41
N SER A 93 -14.71 1.72 8.47
CA SER A 93 -15.84 1.14 9.24
C SER A 93 -16.87 2.16 9.75
N GLY A 94 -16.74 3.44 9.41
CA GLY A 94 -17.73 4.47 9.70
C GLY A 94 -18.89 4.37 8.72
N ASP A 95 -20.03 3.90 9.21
CA ASP A 95 -21.36 4.28 8.71
C ASP A 95 -21.41 5.80 8.48
N LEU A 96 -21.01 6.25 7.29
CA LEU A 96 -21.37 7.55 6.75
C LEU A 96 -22.44 7.34 5.70
N LYS A 97 -23.53 6.70 6.14
CA LYS A 97 -24.85 7.04 5.62
C LYS A 97 -25.11 8.49 6.01
N ASN A 98 -24.66 9.42 5.18
CA ASN A 98 -25.25 10.77 5.16
C ASN A 98 -26.68 10.61 4.63
N ILE A 99 -27.59 10.16 5.49
CA ILE A 99 -29.02 10.31 5.27
C ILE A 99 -29.26 11.80 5.48
N VAL A 100 -29.19 12.59 4.40
CA VAL A 100 -29.69 13.96 4.42
C VAL A 100 -31.17 13.85 4.85
N PRO A 101 -31.59 14.41 5.99
CA PRO A 101 -32.99 14.36 6.35
C PRO A 101 -33.77 15.19 5.33
N ASN A 102 -34.73 14.57 4.66
CA ASN A 102 -35.68 15.25 3.80
C ASN A 102 -36.49 16.21 4.68
N VAL A 103 -36.20 17.51 4.64
CA VAL A 103 -37.04 18.55 5.25
C VAL A 103 -38.10 18.98 4.23
N PRO A 104 -39.40 18.75 4.48
CA PRO A 104 -40.46 19.34 3.66
C PRO A 104 -40.61 20.82 4.01
N GLY A 105 -40.55 21.67 3.00
CA GLY A 105 -41.10 23.03 3.06
C GLY A 105 -42.59 23.05 2.85
#